data_AF-A0A0S8FWD7-F1
#
_entry.id   AF-A0A0S8FWD7-F1
#
_cell.length_a   1.000
_cell.length_b   1.000
_cell.length_c   1.000
_cell.angle_alpha   90.00
_cell.angle_beta   90.00
_cell.angle_gamma   90.00
#
_symmetry.space_group_name_H-M   'P 1'
#
loop_
_entity.id
_entity.type
_entity.pdbx_description
1 polymer ?
#
loop_
_entity_poly.entity_id
_entity_poly.type
_entity_poly.pdbx_seq_one_letter_code
_entity_poly.pdbx_strand_id
1 'polypeptide(L)'
;MEELKTKRGRRFRFKGRMGEEFIVYPSDKRNEPQDRYAVCITPFTVDLVLQAIRKKRTILAGASRDAPPAGSLGALVKEQKQSPQQLSYLIPILEHLGHCRTSFRGRAIVAHSVD
;
A
#
# COMPACT_ATOMS: atom_id res chain seq x y z
N MET A 1 -0.08 9.43 -15.52
CA MET A 1 0.33 9.37 -14.11
C MET A 1 -0.88 9.83 -13.31
N GLU A 2 -1.26 9.07 -12.31
CA GLU A 2 -2.46 9.34 -11.52
C GLU A 2 -2.08 9.89 -10.15
N GLU A 3 -2.97 10.68 -9.55
CA GLU A 3 -2.79 11.22 -8.21
C GLU A 3 -3.78 10.57 -7.24
N LEU A 4 -3.27 10.12 -6.10
CA LEU A 4 -4.05 9.56 -5.01
C LEU A 4 -3.62 10.14 -3.67
N LYS A 5 -4.41 9.84 -2.64
CA LYS A 5 -4.05 10.12 -1.26
C LYS A 5 -3.82 8.81 -0.52
N THR A 6 -2.79 8.78 0.30
CA THR A 6 -2.64 7.73 1.31
C THR A 6 -3.88 7.75 2.22
N LYS A 7 -4.12 6.65 2.94
CA LYS A 7 -5.21 6.59 3.92
C LYS A 7 -5.10 7.60 5.06
N ARG A 8 -3.97 8.30 5.17
CA ARG A 8 -3.75 9.40 6.12
C ARG A 8 -3.83 10.79 5.46
N GLY A 9 -4.25 10.88 4.21
CA GLY A 9 -4.48 12.15 3.50
C GLY A 9 -3.25 12.75 2.81
N ARG A 10 -2.06 12.12 2.90
CA ARG A 10 -0.85 12.58 2.18
C ARG A 10 -0.99 12.28 0.69
N ARG A 11 -0.77 13.28 -0.17
CA ARG A 11 -0.81 13.14 -1.63
C ARG A 11 0.39 12.32 -2.12
N PHE A 12 0.20 11.62 -3.23
CA PHE A 12 1.26 10.99 -4.00
C PHE A 12 0.79 10.81 -5.44
N ARG A 13 1.74 10.78 -6.36
CA ARG A 13 1.48 10.41 -7.76
C ARG A 13 2.01 9.01 -8.02
N PHE A 14 1.42 8.28 -8.94
CA PHE A 14 1.95 6.99 -9.35
C PHE A 14 1.72 6.71 -10.84
N LYS A 15 2.52 5.79 -11.38
CA LYS A 15 2.35 5.20 -12.70
C LYS A 15 2.61 3.69 -12.60
N GLY A 16 2.03 2.93 -13.52
CA GLY A 16 2.12 1.48 -13.57
C GLY A 16 0.76 0.87 -13.80
N ARG A 17 0.74 -0.43 -14.06
CA ARG A 17 -0.47 -1.24 -14.25
C ARG A 17 -0.30 -2.56 -13.54
N MET A 18 -1.41 -3.26 -13.31
CA MET A 18 -1.38 -4.60 -12.73
C MET A 18 -0.48 -5.53 -13.55
N GLY A 19 0.36 -6.31 -12.85
CA GLY A 19 1.37 -7.17 -13.46
C GLY A 19 2.71 -6.48 -13.75
N GLU A 20 2.80 -5.16 -13.59
CA GLU A 20 4.04 -4.37 -13.74
C GLU A 20 4.43 -3.69 -12.42
N GLU A 21 5.59 -3.03 -12.41
CA GLU A 21 5.98 -2.18 -11.31
C GLU A 21 5.05 -0.97 -11.19
N PHE A 22 4.64 -0.68 -9.95
CA PHE A 22 4.14 0.64 -9.61
C PHE A 22 5.30 1.54 -9.20
N ILE A 23 5.45 2.65 -9.90
CA ILE A 23 6.41 3.71 -9.56
C ILE A 23 5.62 4.82 -8.89
N VAL A 24 5.85 4.98 -7.58
CA VAL A 24 5.19 5.96 -6.73
C VAL A 24 6.11 7.14 -6.49
N TYR A 25 5.58 8.34 -6.60
CA TYR A 25 6.23 9.62 -6.31
C TYR A 25 5.53 10.24 -5.09
N PRO A 26 6.04 10.01 -3.87
CA PRO A 26 5.47 10.61 -2.66
C PRO A 26 5.57 12.12 -2.69
N SER A 27 4.59 12.83 -2.15
CA SER A 27 4.73 14.28 -1.95
C SER A 27 5.81 14.61 -0.92
N ASP A 28 6.33 15.83 -1.01
CA ASP A 28 7.35 16.33 -0.10
C ASP A 28 6.82 16.58 1.34
N LYS A 29 7.64 17.20 2.19
CA LYS A 29 7.24 17.52 3.57
C LYS A 29 6.02 18.47 3.63
N ARG A 30 5.89 19.38 2.65
CA ARG A 30 4.78 20.32 2.50
C ARG A 30 3.56 19.70 1.81
N ASN A 31 3.60 18.40 1.51
CA ASN A 31 2.56 17.66 0.79
C ASN A 31 2.44 18.11 -0.68
N GLU A 32 3.47 18.73 -1.24
CA GLU A 32 3.50 19.16 -2.64
C GLU A 32 4.02 18.04 -3.55
N PRO A 33 3.52 17.93 -4.79
CA PRO A 33 4.04 16.99 -5.77
C PRO A 33 5.54 17.19 -6.03
N GLN A 34 6.28 16.10 -6.23
CA GLN A 34 7.70 16.13 -6.58
C GLN A 34 8.07 14.90 -7.43
N ASP A 35 9.20 14.98 -8.14
CA ASP A 35 9.72 13.91 -9.02
C ASP A 35 11.18 13.50 -8.71
N ARG A 36 11.76 14.02 -7.62
CA ARG A 36 13.16 13.77 -7.20
C ARG A 36 13.35 12.41 -6.53
N TYR A 37 12.30 11.86 -5.92
CA TYR A 37 12.33 10.58 -5.22
C TYR A 37 11.15 9.72 -5.66
N ALA A 38 11.41 8.44 -5.90
CA ALA A 38 10.41 7.45 -6.22
C ALA A 38 10.55 6.17 -5.38
N VAL A 39 9.42 5.55 -5.09
CA VAL A 39 9.32 4.21 -4.52
C VAL A 39 8.85 3.27 -5.61
N CYS A 40 9.67 2.28 -5.95
CA CYS A 40 9.26 1.19 -6.82
C CYS A 40 8.59 0.09 -5.97
N ILE A 41 7.42 -0.36 -6.39
CA ILE A 41 6.69 -1.49 -5.81
C ILE A 41 6.60 -2.56 -6.90
N THR A 42 7.28 -3.69 -6.69
CA THR A 42 7.43 -4.73 -7.70
C THR A 42 6.16 -5.58 -7.84
N PRO A 43 5.95 -6.26 -8.97
CA PRO A 43 4.84 -7.20 -9.14
C PRO A 43 4.77 -8.23 -8.01
N PHE A 44 5.93 -8.73 -7.55
CA PHE A 44 6.00 -9.64 -6.41
C PHE A 44 5.34 -9.08 -5.14
N THR A 45 5.61 -7.83 -4.77
CA THR A 45 4.99 -7.20 -3.59
C THR A 45 3.49 -7.06 -3.77
N VAL A 46 3.05 -6.68 -4.97
CA VAL A 46 1.64 -6.52 -5.30
C VAL A 46 0.91 -7.85 -5.15
N ASP A 47 1.45 -8.91 -5.73
CA ASP A 47 0.87 -10.25 -5.68
C ASP A 47 0.85 -10.81 -4.26
N LEU A 48 1.93 -10.66 -3.51
CA LEU A 48 2.01 -11.06 -2.11
C LEU A 48 0.89 -10.43 -1.28
N VAL A 49 0.68 -9.11 -1.44
CA VAL A 49 -0.35 -8.36 -0.71
C VAL A 49 -1.75 -8.77 -1.14
N LEU A 50 -1.99 -8.91 -2.45
CA LEU A 50 -3.29 -9.32 -2.98
C LEU A 50 -3.69 -10.72 -2.54
N GLN A 51 -2.76 -11.67 -2.63
CA GLN A 51 -2.99 -13.04 -2.17
C GLN A 51 -3.31 -13.07 -0.67
N ALA A 52 -2.61 -12.28 0.14
CA ALA A 52 -2.88 -12.20 1.57
C ALA A 52 -4.27 -11.61 1.88
N ILE A 53 -4.68 -10.54 1.19
CA ILE A 53 -6.02 -9.94 1.33
C ILE A 53 -7.10 -10.98 0.95
N ARG A 54 -6.95 -11.64 -0.20
CA ARG A 54 -7.89 -12.67 -0.67
C ARG A 54 -7.98 -13.85 0.29
N LYS A 55 -6.83 -14.38 0.72
CA LYS A 55 -6.75 -15.55 1.62
C LYS A 55 -7.36 -15.27 2.99
N LYS A 56 -7.14 -14.07 3.55
CA LYS A 56 -7.59 -13.72 4.90
C LYS A 56 -8.98 -13.09 4.94
N ARG A 57 -9.53 -12.67 3.79
CA ARG A 57 -10.77 -11.88 3.62
C ARG A 57 -10.73 -10.50 4.26
N THR A 58 -10.20 -10.39 5.48
CA THR A 58 -9.99 -9.17 6.23
C THR A 58 -8.63 -9.23 6.91
N ILE A 59 -7.76 -8.24 6.64
CA ILE A 59 -6.41 -8.19 7.20
C ILE A 59 -5.99 -6.76 7.54
N LEU A 60 -5.26 -6.61 8.64
CA LEU A 60 -4.69 -5.33 9.02
C LEU A 60 -3.57 -4.93 8.04
N ALA A 61 -3.57 -3.69 7.56
CA ALA A 61 -2.53 -3.20 6.67
C ALA A 61 -1.17 -3.11 7.38
N GLY A 62 -1.11 -2.46 8.55
CA GLY A 62 0.11 -2.47 9.37
C GLY A 62 1.34 -1.84 8.70
N ALA A 63 1.19 -0.73 7.97
CA ALA A 63 2.27 -0.04 7.23
C ALA A 63 3.38 0.61 8.10
N SER A 64 3.55 0.16 9.35
CA SER A 64 4.60 0.59 10.27
C SER A 64 5.94 0.02 9.83
N ARG A 65 6.95 0.88 9.66
CA ARG A 65 8.31 0.47 9.27
C ARG A 65 8.98 -0.39 10.34
N ASP A 66 8.93 0.10 11.57
CA ASP A 66 9.79 -0.37 12.64
C ASP A 66 9.18 -1.61 13.31
N ALA A 67 7.88 -1.56 13.61
CA ALA A 67 7.15 -2.66 14.26
C ALA A 67 5.75 -2.82 13.63
N PRO A 68 5.62 -3.49 12.47
CA PRO A 68 4.31 -3.88 11.96
C PRO A 68 3.67 -4.93 12.89
N PRO A 69 2.37 -4.86 13.20
CA PRO A 69 1.71 -5.84 14.05
C PRO A 69 1.77 -7.26 13.45
N ALA A 70 1.92 -8.27 14.31
CA ALA A 70 1.91 -9.66 13.88
C ALA A 70 0.63 -10.00 13.10
N GLY A 71 0.77 -10.80 12.04
CA GLY A 71 -0.35 -11.19 11.16
C GLY A 71 -0.90 -10.06 10.27
N SER A 72 -0.28 -8.88 10.24
CA SER A 72 -0.62 -7.80 9.31
C SER A 72 0.08 -7.97 7.95
N LEU A 73 -0.40 -7.25 6.93
CA LEU A 73 0.30 -7.15 5.64
C LEU A 73 1.72 -6.59 5.82
N GLY A 74 1.91 -5.65 6.75
CA GLY A 74 3.23 -5.12 7.06
C GLY A 74 4.20 -6.16 7.61
N ALA A 75 3.73 -7.08 8.45
CA ALA A 75 4.56 -8.18 8.93
C ALA A 75 4.96 -9.11 7.78
N LEU A 76 3.99 -9.48 6.94
CA LEU A 76 4.21 -10.31 5.75
C LEU A 76 5.23 -9.68 4.77
N VAL A 77 5.08 -8.39 4.46
CA VAL A 77 6.01 -7.65 3.59
C VAL A 77 7.42 -7.62 4.21
N LYS A 78 7.52 -7.44 5.53
CA LYS A 78 8.80 -7.43 6.25
C LYS A 78 9.51 -8.78 6.24
N GLU A 79 8.77 -9.88 6.35
CA GLU A 79 9.31 -11.26 6.22
C GLU A 79 9.99 -11.48 4.87
N GLN A 80 9.51 -10.83 3.81
CA GLN A 80 10.12 -10.85 2.48
C GLN A 80 11.24 -9.81 2.28
N LYS A 81 11.75 -9.22 3.37
CA LYS A 81 12.79 -8.17 3.37
C LYS A 81 12.40 -6.91 2.59
N GLN A 82 11.10 -6.64 2.47
CA GLN A 82 10.57 -5.43 1.85
C GLN A 82 10.10 -4.42 2.89
N SER A 83 9.97 -3.15 2.49
CA SER A 83 9.59 -2.08 3.42
C SER A 83 8.08 -2.04 3.63
N PRO A 84 7.57 -2.25 4.86
CA PRO A 84 6.13 -2.13 5.13
C PRO A 84 5.54 -0.76 4.77
N GLN A 85 6.38 0.28 4.68
CA GLN A 85 5.94 1.63 4.29
C GLN A 85 5.35 1.66 2.87
N GLN A 86 5.73 0.73 1.99
CA GLN A 86 5.15 0.60 0.64
C GLN A 86 3.62 0.46 0.70
N LEU A 87 3.08 -0.15 1.76
CA LEU A 87 1.64 -0.31 1.97
C LEU A 87 0.89 1.00 2.15
N SER A 88 1.56 2.09 2.53
CA SER A 88 0.94 3.42 2.60
C SER A 88 0.48 3.91 1.23
N TYR A 89 1.10 3.42 0.16
CA TYR A 89 0.81 3.75 -1.24
C TYR A 89 0.07 2.62 -1.94
N LEU A 90 0.54 1.37 -1.76
CA LEU A 90 -0.04 0.21 -2.43
C LEU A 90 -1.50 -0.01 -2.04
N ILE A 91 -1.87 0.17 -0.76
CA ILE A 91 -3.27 -0.06 -0.32
C ILE A 91 -4.25 0.91 -1.01
N PRO A 92 -4.03 2.23 -1.03
CA PRO A 92 -4.84 3.14 -1.84
C PRO A 92 -4.86 2.81 -3.33
N ILE A 93 -3.72 2.41 -3.92
CA ILE A 93 -3.67 2.03 -5.34
C ILE A 93 -4.57 0.81 -5.59
N LEU A 94 -4.45 -0.24 -4.78
CA LEU A 94 -5.26 -1.46 -4.93
C LEU A 94 -6.76 -1.19 -4.73
N GLU A 95 -7.13 -0.31 -3.81
CA GLU A 95 -8.53 0.08 -3.64
C GLU A 95 -9.03 0.89 -4.83
N HIS A 96 -8.24 1.85 -5.33
CA HIS A 96 -8.57 2.64 -6.52
C HIS A 96 -8.76 1.76 -7.75
N LEU A 97 -7.93 0.73 -7.90
CA LEU A 97 -8.04 -0.27 -8.97
C LEU A 97 -9.13 -1.32 -8.71
N GLY A 98 -9.88 -1.22 -7.62
CA GLY A 98 -11.01 -2.11 -7.31
C GLY A 98 -10.62 -3.51 -6.84
N HIS A 99 -9.39 -3.72 -6.37
CA HIS A 99 -8.91 -5.03 -5.90
C HIS A 99 -9.12 -5.28 -4.41
N CYS A 100 -9.43 -4.25 -3.63
CA CYS A 100 -9.81 -4.37 -2.23
C CYS A 100 -10.71 -3.20 -1.82
N ARG A 101 -11.31 -3.30 -0.64
CA ARG A 101 -11.91 -2.14 0.07
C ARG A 101 -11.16 -1.92 1.36
N THR A 102 -11.17 -0.69 1.87
CA THR A 102 -10.55 -0.41 3.16
C THR A 102 -11.52 0.20 4.16
N SER A 103 -11.26 -0.07 5.45
CA SER A 103 -11.94 0.60 6.54
C SER A 103 -10.95 0.96 7.65
N PHE A 104 -11.41 1.77 8.61
CA PHE A 104 -10.65 2.09 9.80
C PHE A 104 -11.18 1.30 11.00
N ARG A 105 -10.27 0.68 11.76
CA ARG A 105 -10.53 0.15 13.10
C ARG A 105 -9.74 1.00 14.10
N GLY A 106 -10.40 2.03 14.65
CA GLY A 106 -9.72 3.10 15.36
C GLY A 106 -8.75 3.82 14.42
N ARG A 107 -7.46 3.88 14.77
CA ARG A 107 -6.43 4.43 13.88
C ARG A 107 -5.91 3.41 12.86
N ALA A 108 -6.24 2.13 12.97
CA ALA A 108 -5.68 1.09 12.12
C ALA A 108 -6.42 1.00 10.78
N ILE A 109 -5.69 0.78 9.68
CA ILE A 109 -6.27 0.55 8.35
C ILE A 109 -6.45 -0.95 8.17
N VAL A 110 -7.64 -1.38 7.78
CA VAL A 110 -7.98 -2.77 7.50
C VAL A 110 -8.34 -2.88 6.02
N ALA A 111 -7.75 -3.85 5.33
CA ALA A 111 -8.06 -4.19 3.95
C ALA A 111 -9.01 -5.39 3.91
N HIS A 112 -10.01 -5.31 3.04
CA HIS A 112 -11.03 -6.32 2.81
C HIS A 112 -10.94 -6.79 1.37
N SER A 113 -11.01 -8.11 1.16
CA SER A 113 -11.19 -8.67 -0.17
C SER A 113 -12.51 -8.14 -0.75
N VAL A 114 -12.48 -7.83 -2.04
CA VAL A 114 -13.71 -7.81 -2.84
C VAL A 114 -13.89 -9.23 -3.37
N ASP A 115 -15.11 -9.75 -3.29
CA ASP A 115 -15.49 -11.04 -3.87
C ASP A 115 -15.64 -10.93 -5.40
#